data_AF-A0A7V6D0R5-F1
#
_entry.id   AF-A0A7V6D0R5-F1
#
_cell.length_a   1.000
_cell.length_b   1.000
_cell.length_c   1.000
_cell.angle_alpha   90.00
_cell.angle_beta   90.00
_cell.angle_gamma   90.00
#
_symmetry.space_group_name_H-M   'P 1'
#
loop_
_entity.id
_entity.type
_entity.pdbx_description
1 polymer ?
#
loop_
_entity_poly.entity_id
_entity_poly.type
_entity_poly.pdbx_seq_one_letter_code
_entity_poly.pdbx_strand_id
1 'polypeptide(L)'
;IHLLGVAYKRDVDDVRESPALDIAHLLKKRGAYVTYSDPYVPRIELDGEELQSQDLEAAVSAADCVVIVTDHTTVDYQLVLERAKLIVDTRNALRGHKSDKIVRL
;
A
#
# COMPACT_ATOMS: atom_id res chain seq x y z
N ILE A 1 -6.63 -6.98 -0.13
CA ILE A 1 -6.31 -5.55 0.09
C ILE A 1 -4.81 -5.40 -0.08
N HIS A 2 -4.39 -4.44 -0.90
CA HIS A 2 -2.98 -4.21 -1.18
C HIS A 2 -2.50 -2.91 -0.52
N LEU A 3 -1.43 -2.98 0.28
CA LEU A 3 -0.82 -1.82 0.91
C LEU A 3 0.29 -1.27 0.02
N LEU A 4 0.19 -0.01 -0.34
CA LEU A 4 1.19 0.69 -1.14
C LEU A 4 2.07 1.53 -0.21
N GLY A 5 3.30 1.08 -0.05
CA GLY A 5 4.27 1.59 0.92
C GLY A 5 4.10 0.96 2.31
N VAL A 6 5.20 0.45 2.86
CA VAL A 6 5.29 -0.08 4.24
C VAL A 6 6.40 0.56 5.05
N ALA A 7 7.31 1.31 4.42
CA ALA A 7 8.26 2.15 5.13
C ALA A 7 7.56 3.21 6.00
N TYR A 8 8.16 3.57 7.13
CA TYR A 8 7.61 4.54 8.08
C TYR A 8 7.55 5.97 7.51
N LYS A 9 8.40 6.25 6.52
CA LYS A 9 8.47 7.52 5.79
C LYS A 9 8.74 7.29 4.32
N ARG A 10 8.46 8.35 3.56
CA ARG A 10 8.78 8.45 2.14
C ARG A 10 10.28 8.21 1.90
N ASP A 11 10.56 7.41 0.87
CA ASP A 11 11.88 7.16 0.25
C ASP A 11 12.99 6.65 1.19
N VAL A 12 12.61 5.84 2.18
CA VAL A 12 13.52 5.15 3.10
C VAL A 12 13.08 3.70 3.28
N ASP A 13 13.96 2.86 3.83
CA ASP A 13 13.77 1.41 4.03
C ASP A 13 13.35 1.04 5.48
N ASP A 14 13.26 2.02 6.38
CA ASP A 14 12.95 1.77 7.78
C ASP A 14 11.44 1.51 7.97
N VAL A 15 11.12 0.38 8.60
CA VAL A 15 9.74 -0.04 8.91
C VAL A 15 9.38 0.08 10.38
N ARG A 16 10.33 0.49 11.24
CA ARG A 16 10.07 0.62 12.67
C ARG A 16 9.00 1.68 12.89
N GLU A 17 8.03 1.35 13.73
CA GLU A 17 6.87 2.22 14.03
C GLU A 17 6.05 2.60 12.78
N SER A 18 6.16 1.83 11.69
CA SER A 18 5.36 2.08 10.50
C SER A 18 3.88 1.74 10.77
N PRO A 19 2.96 2.68 10.51
CA PRO A 19 1.52 2.42 10.65
C PRO A 19 1.03 1.36 9.65
N ALA A 20 1.79 1.08 8.58
CA ALA A 20 1.44 0.06 7.61
C ALA A 20 1.37 -1.35 8.23
N LEU A 21 2.24 -1.66 9.19
CA LEU A 21 2.25 -2.96 9.86
C LEU A 21 1.02 -3.12 10.76
N ASP A 22 0.64 -2.07 11.49
CA ASP A 22 -0.59 -2.07 12.30
C ASP A 22 -1.84 -2.22 11.42
N ILE A 23 -1.90 -1.50 10.30
CA ILE A 23 -2.97 -1.62 9.32
C ILE A 23 -3.03 -3.05 8.78
N ALA A 24 -1.90 -3.62 8.36
CA ALA A 24 -1.82 -4.98 7.84
C ALA A 24 -2.31 -6.01 8.88
N HIS A 25 -1.85 -5.91 10.12
CA HIS A 25 -2.27 -6.76 11.23
C HIS A 25 -3.78 -6.70 11.44
N LEU A 26 -4.34 -5.48 11.55
CA LEU A 26 -5.78 -5.29 11.78
C LEU A 26 -6.63 -5.76 10.62
N LEU A 27 -6.16 -5.63 9.38
CA LEU A 27 -6.83 -6.15 8.19
C LEU A 27 -6.81 -7.69 8.16
N LYS A 28 -5.65 -8.32 8.41
CA LYS A 28 -5.52 -9.78 8.51
C LYS A 28 -6.43 -10.34 9.60
N LYS A 29 -6.48 -9.70 10.77
CA LYS A 29 -7.40 -10.08 11.87
C LYS A 29 -8.88 -10.05 11.48
N ARG A 30 -9.25 -9.21 10.51
CA ARG A 30 -10.61 -9.12 9.96
C ARG A 30 -10.85 -10.06 8.78
N GLY A 31 -9.90 -10.94 8.46
CA GLY A 31 -10.01 -11.93 7.39
C GLY A 31 -9.61 -11.41 6.00
N ALA A 32 -8.99 -10.23 5.91
CA ALA A 32 -8.49 -9.74 4.63
C ALA A 32 -7.22 -10.48 4.20
N TYR A 33 -7.14 -10.87 2.93
CA TYR A 33 -5.87 -11.23 2.30
C TYR A 33 -5.08 -9.94 2.04
N VAL A 34 -3.92 -9.80 2.69
CA VAL A 34 -3.09 -8.59 2.63
C VAL A 34 -1.81 -8.87 1.85
N THR A 35 -1.54 -8.02 0.87
CA THR A 35 -0.27 -7.96 0.13
C THR A 35 0.29 -6.55 0.20
N TYR A 36 1.56 -6.35 -0.15
CA TYR A 36 2.14 -5.02 -0.20
C TYR A 36 3.15 -4.86 -1.34
N SER A 37 3.38 -3.61 -1.73
CA SER A 37 4.50 -3.21 -2.59
C SER A 37 5.17 -2.00 -1.96
N ASP A 38 6.49 -2.07 -1.86
CA ASP A 38 7.35 -0.99 -1.40
C ASP A 38 8.69 -1.07 -2.16
N PRO A 39 9.16 0.04 -2.76
CA PRO A 39 10.40 0.05 -3.54
C PRO A 39 11.68 0.02 -2.70
N TYR A 40 11.59 0.27 -1.39
CA TYR A 40 12.72 0.31 -0.47
C TYR A 40 12.72 -0.86 0.53
N VAL A 41 11.55 -1.48 0.75
CA VAL A 41 11.38 -2.58 1.73
C VAL A 41 11.04 -3.89 1.01
N PRO A 42 12.04 -4.74 0.68
CA PRO A 42 11.79 -5.97 -0.08
C PRO A 42 11.06 -7.04 0.73
N ARG A 43 11.18 -7.02 2.06
CA ARG A 43 10.60 -8.02 2.98
C ARG A 43 10.20 -7.37 4.29
N ILE A 44 9.12 -7.86 4.89
CA ILE A 44 8.70 -7.55 6.25
C ILE A 44 8.35 -8.83 7.00
N GLU A 45 8.51 -8.80 8.32
CA GLU A 45 7.95 -9.82 9.21
C GLU A 45 6.66 -9.28 9.82
N LEU A 46 5.56 -10.01 9.68
CA LEU A 46 4.24 -9.64 10.20
C LEU A 46 3.57 -10.86 10.81
N ASP A 47 3.26 -10.80 12.10
CA ASP A 47 2.60 -11.89 12.85
C ASP A 47 3.33 -13.26 12.75
N GLY A 48 4.66 -13.23 12.67
CA GLY A 48 5.50 -14.43 12.53
C GLY A 48 5.56 -15.00 11.11
N GLU A 49 5.03 -14.28 10.11
CA GLU A 49 5.11 -14.62 8.70
C GLU A 49 5.99 -13.60 7.95
N GLU A 50 6.88 -14.09 7.08
CA GLU A 50 7.59 -13.22 6.14
C GLU A 50 6.67 -12.90 4.95
N LEU A 51 6.48 -11.62 4.67
CA LEU A 51 5.84 -11.12 3.46
C LEU A 51 6.90 -10.48 2.56
N GLN A 52 6.75 -10.66 1.26
CA GLN A 52 7.64 -10.09 0.25
C GLN A 52 6.91 -9.02 -0.57
N SER A 53 7.64 -7.95 -0.91
CA SER A 53 7.16 -6.87 -1.75
C SER A 53 6.79 -7.43 -3.14
N GLN A 54 5.57 -7.16 -3.59
CA GLN A 54 5.06 -7.67 -4.87
C GLN A 54 5.33 -6.67 -6.00
N ASP A 55 5.30 -7.18 -7.23
CA ASP A 55 5.24 -6.33 -8.42
C ASP A 55 4.00 -5.43 -8.37
N LEU A 56 4.20 -4.14 -8.61
CA LEU A 56 3.18 -3.11 -8.41
C LEU A 56 1.98 -3.33 -9.34
N GLU A 57 2.21 -3.53 -10.64
CA GLU A 57 1.12 -3.62 -11.62
C GLU A 57 0.24 -4.84 -11.37
N ALA A 58 0.87 -6.01 -11.18
CA ALA A 58 0.16 -7.25 -10.92
C ALA A 58 -0.64 -7.17 -9.61
N ALA A 59 -0.04 -6.65 -8.54
CA ALA A 59 -0.67 -6.61 -7.22
C ALA A 59 -1.83 -5.60 -7.15
N VAL A 60 -1.66 -4.41 -7.74
CA VAL A 60 -2.73 -3.39 -7.83
C VAL A 60 -3.91 -3.91 -8.63
N SER A 61 -3.66 -4.58 -9.76
CA SER A 61 -4.73 -5.09 -10.63
C SER A 61 -5.53 -6.24 -9.98
N ALA A 62 -4.87 -7.07 -9.18
CA ALA A 62 -5.50 -8.19 -8.49
C ALA A 62 -6.31 -7.75 -7.26
N ALA A 63 -5.97 -6.62 -6.64
CA ALA A 63 -6.56 -6.20 -5.38
C ALA A 63 -8.00 -5.66 -5.52
N ASP A 64 -8.84 -5.95 -4.53
CA ASP A 64 -10.16 -5.32 -4.40
C ASP A 64 -10.08 -3.86 -3.93
N CYS A 65 -9.01 -3.54 -3.18
CA CYS A 65 -8.73 -2.20 -2.67
C CYS A 65 -7.22 -2.02 -2.51
N VAL A 66 -6.72 -0.86 -2.91
CA VAL A 66 -5.36 -0.37 -2.66
C VAL A 66 -5.40 0.69 -1.58
N VAL A 67 -4.52 0.61 -0.58
CA VAL A 67 -4.39 1.62 0.48
C VAL A 67 -3.02 2.25 0.35
N ILE A 68 -2.96 3.55 0.10
CA ILE A 68 -1.69 4.30 0.05
C ILE A 68 -1.34 4.69 1.48
N VAL A 69 -0.36 4.01 2.06
CA VAL A 69 0.10 4.25 3.43
C VAL A 69 1.36 5.11 3.43
N THR A 70 2.25 4.92 2.44
CA THR A 70 3.45 5.75 2.26
C THR A 70 3.56 6.24 0.83
N ASP A 71 3.81 7.53 0.68
CA ASP A 71 3.77 8.25 -0.58
C ASP A 71 5.15 8.40 -1.23
N HIS A 72 5.78 7.26 -1.57
CA HIS A 72 7.10 7.19 -2.22
C HIS A 72 7.15 7.93 -3.56
N THR A 73 8.25 8.65 -3.83
CA THR A 73 8.37 9.41 -5.08
C THR A 73 8.52 8.53 -6.32
N THR A 74 9.01 7.32 -6.14
CA THR A 74 9.32 6.37 -7.23
C THR A 74 8.14 5.51 -7.65
N VAL A 75 7.01 5.61 -6.94
CA VAL A 75 5.79 4.86 -7.26
C VAL A 75 5.07 5.49 -8.44
N ASP A 76 4.68 4.66 -9.41
CA ASP A 76 3.84 5.07 -10.53
C ASP A 76 2.37 5.20 -10.08
N TYR A 77 1.98 6.37 -9.58
CA TYR A 77 0.60 6.63 -9.17
C TYR A 77 -0.38 6.71 -10.34
N GLN A 78 0.09 6.96 -11.55
CA GLN A 78 -0.76 6.94 -12.75
C GLN A 78 -1.23 5.50 -13.01
N LEU A 79 -0.31 4.53 -12.96
CA LEU A 79 -0.63 3.10 -13.02
C LEU A 79 -1.62 2.70 -11.92
N VAL A 80 -1.41 3.14 -10.67
CA VAL A 80 -2.33 2.86 -9.55
C VAL A 80 -3.73 3.40 -9.85
N LEU A 81 -3.81 4.64 -10.32
CA LEU A 81 -5.06 5.27 -10.73
C LEU A 81 -5.73 4.55 -11.90
N GLU A 82 -5.00 3.94 -12.80
CA GLU A 82 -5.58 3.24 -13.95
C GLU A 82 -6.06 1.83 -13.58
N ARG A 83 -5.27 1.09 -12.81
CA ARG A 83 -5.46 -0.35 -12.55
C ARG A 83 -6.28 -0.65 -11.30
N ALA A 84 -6.23 0.18 -10.26
CA ALA A 84 -6.91 -0.10 -9.00
C ALA A 84 -8.45 -0.03 -9.16
N LYS A 85 -9.16 -0.97 -8.54
CA LYS A 85 -10.64 -0.98 -8.45
C LYS A 85 -11.17 0.07 -7.46
N LEU A 86 -10.52 0.18 -6.31
CA LEU A 86 -10.80 1.12 -5.22
C LEU A 86 -9.49 1.56 -4.58
N ILE A 87 -9.38 2.84 -4.22
CA ILE A 87 -8.19 3.43 -3.61
C ILE A 87 -8.58 4.16 -2.33
N VAL A 88 -7.87 3.87 -1.24
CA VAL A 88 -7.88 4.67 0.00
C VAL A 88 -6.56 5.43 0.07
N ASP A 89 -6.62 6.75 -0.06
CA ASP A 89 -5.47 7.64 -0.03
C ASP A 89 -5.37 8.32 1.34
N THR A 90 -4.48 7.83 2.21
CA THR A 90 -4.26 8.41 3.54
C THR A 90 -3.11 9.43 3.55
N ARG A 91 -2.53 9.72 2.39
CA ARG A 91 -1.31 10.52 2.24
C ARG A 91 -1.47 11.71 1.30
N ASN A 92 -2.65 11.86 0.70
CA ASN A 92 -2.91 12.84 -0.34
C ASN A 92 -1.95 12.69 -1.54
N ALA A 93 -1.55 11.45 -1.83
CA ALA A 93 -0.65 11.12 -2.95
C ALA A 93 -1.31 11.39 -4.30
N LEU A 94 -2.63 11.25 -4.38
CA LEU A 94 -3.43 11.45 -5.60
C LEU A 94 -4.05 12.84 -5.66
N ARG A 95 -3.37 13.84 -5.09
CA ARG A 95 -3.83 15.23 -5.10
C ARG A 95 -4.02 15.72 -6.54
N GLY A 96 -5.19 16.28 -6.83
CA GLY A 96 -5.53 16.81 -8.16
C GLY A 96 -6.28 15.81 -9.06
N HIS A 97 -6.31 14.53 -8.72
CA HIS A 97 -7.11 13.53 -9.44
C HIS A 97 -8.52 13.41 -8.86
N LYS A 98 -9.54 13.37 -9.73
CA LYS A 98 -10.94 13.16 -9.32
C LYS A 98 -11.45 11.85 -9.92
N SER A 99 -11.94 10.97 -9.07
CA SER A 99 -12.59 9.72 -9.47
C SER A 99 -13.38 9.18 -8.28
N ASP A 100 -14.53 8.54 -8.56
CA ASP A 100 -15.39 7.95 -7.53
C ASP A 100 -14.73 6.76 -6.81
N LYS A 101 -13.67 6.20 -7.39
CA LYS A 101 -12.89 5.13 -6.77
C LYS A 101 -11.83 5.61 -5.77
N ILE A 102 -11.71 6.92 -5.55
CA ILE A 102 -10.73 7.48 -4.61
C ILE A 102 -11.45 7.93 -3.34
N VAL A 103 -11.19 7.22 -2.24
CA VAL A 103 -11.58 7.61 -0.88
C VAL A 103 -10.38 8.29 -0.22
N ARG A 104 -10.58 9.50 0.31
CA ARG A 104 -9.55 10.24 1.04
C ARG A 104 -9.92 10.31 2.52
N LEU A 105 -8.91 10.23 3.39
CA LEU A 105 -9.04 10.41 4.84
C LEU A 105 -8.39 11.71 5.28
#